data_AF-A0A832WUY0-F1
#
_entry.id   AF-A0A832WUY0-F1
#
_cell.length_a   1.000
_cell.length_b   1.000
_cell.length_c   1.000
_cell.angle_alpha   90.00
_cell.angle_beta   90.00
_cell.angle_gamma   90.00
#
_symmetry.space_group_name_H-M   'P 1'
#
loop_
_entity.id
_entity.type
_entity.pdbx_description
1 polymer ?
#
loop_
_entity_poly.entity_id
_entity_poly.type
_entity_poly.pdbx_seq_one_letter_code
_entity_poly.pdbx_strand_id
1 'polypeptide(L)'
;MDRQEPHRISLLKWLSLFLLFVGLPTAVSVFISFSIPYYVFHNPTLANNLSTIVPIIVVVISYYFFNRYLLSHNMISPFTRRRKTITILPDSGKPIDEKYIRSFEAGLNFYKNDSNEYVKRLAMIGLMYLQNAIAYGNKDYYLKARDYLYKAEEEMNGKNVTFETRLLVDNLSSKIETYKYRFGER
;
A
#
# COMPACT_ATOMS: atom_id res chain seq x y z
N MET A 1 22.37 -4.92 14.12
CA MET A 1 21.82 -5.42 12.84
C MET A 1 21.44 -4.20 12.01
N ASP A 2 22.26 -3.92 11.00
CA ASP A 2 22.17 -2.72 10.17
C ASP A 2 20.91 -2.79 9.28
N ARG A 3 19.99 -1.84 9.42
CA ARG A 3 18.78 -1.77 8.58
C ARG A 3 19.18 -1.10 7.26
N GLN A 4 19.49 -1.90 6.25
CA GLN A 4 19.71 -1.39 4.89
C GLN A 4 18.41 -0.79 4.35
N GLU A 5 18.46 0.50 4.01
CA GLU A 5 17.35 1.21 3.35
C GLU A 5 16.99 0.53 2.02
N PRO A 6 15.70 0.51 1.64
CA PRO A 6 15.25 -0.20 0.46
C PRO A 6 15.86 0.40 -0.83
N HIS A 7 16.59 -0.43 -1.56
CA HIS A 7 17.34 0.00 -2.74
C HIS A 7 16.51 -0.20 -4.02
N ARG A 8 16.39 0.85 -4.85
CA ARG A 8 15.70 0.79 -6.13
C ARG A 8 16.62 0.12 -7.15
N ILE A 9 16.17 -1.02 -7.68
CA ILE A 9 16.88 -1.70 -8.75
C ILE A 9 16.74 -0.94 -10.07
N SER A 10 17.83 -0.87 -10.85
CA SER A 10 17.82 -0.29 -12.18
C SER A 10 16.87 -1.06 -13.09
N LEU A 11 16.28 -0.38 -14.09
CA LEU A 11 15.35 -1.01 -15.04
C LEU A 11 15.96 -2.24 -15.72
N LEU A 12 17.23 -2.16 -16.12
CA LEU A 12 17.96 -3.26 -16.74
C LEU A 12 18.13 -4.46 -15.78
N LYS A 13 18.46 -4.19 -14.52
CA LYS A 13 18.60 -5.24 -13.50
C LYS A 13 17.25 -5.88 -13.19
N TRP A 14 16.19 -5.09 -13.05
CA TRP A 14 14.84 -5.61 -12.88
C TRP A 14 14.40 -6.46 -14.06
N LEU A 15 14.64 -6.00 -15.29
CA LEU A 15 14.26 -6.72 -16.51
C LEU A 15 15.03 -8.02 -16.65
N SER A 16 16.33 -8.03 -16.31
CA SER A 16 17.14 -9.24 -16.26
C SER A 16 16.61 -10.25 -15.24
N LEU A 17 16.32 -9.81 -14.01
CA LEU A 17 15.74 -10.71 -13.00
C LEU A 17 14.34 -11.18 -13.40
N PHE A 18 13.51 -10.32 -13.97
CA PHE A 18 12.18 -10.70 -14.45
C PHE A 18 12.27 -11.75 -15.57
N LEU A 19 13.21 -11.58 -16.51
CA LEU A 19 13.45 -12.57 -17.56
C LEU A 19 13.93 -13.91 -16.99
N LEU A 20 14.78 -13.88 -15.97
CA LEU A 20 15.30 -15.07 -15.30
C LEU A 20 14.19 -15.83 -14.56
N PHE A 21 13.38 -15.12 -13.78
CA PHE A 21 12.37 -15.74 -12.90
C PHE A 21 11.05 -16.05 -13.60
N VAL A 22 10.66 -15.24 -14.59
CA VAL A 22 9.37 -15.35 -15.27
C VAL A 22 9.56 -15.77 -16.72
N GLY A 23 10.43 -15.08 -17.47
CA GLY A 23 10.62 -15.33 -18.90
C GLY A 23 11.08 -16.74 -19.23
N LEU A 24 12.19 -17.19 -18.62
CA LEU A 24 12.77 -18.51 -18.87
C LEU A 24 11.83 -19.66 -18.49
N PRO A 25 11.24 -19.72 -17.28
CA PRO A 25 10.30 -20.79 -16.92
C PRO A 25 9.08 -20.81 -17.83
N THR A 26 8.57 -19.64 -18.23
CA THR A 26 7.42 -19.55 -19.14
C THR A 26 7.77 -20.11 -20.50
N ALA A 27 8.90 -19.71 -21.10
CA ALA A 27 9.33 -20.21 -22.41
C ALA A 27 9.53 -21.73 -22.42
N VAL A 28 10.17 -22.28 -21.38
CA VAL A 28 10.37 -23.73 -21.22
C VAL A 28 9.02 -24.44 -21.08
N SER A 29 8.09 -23.90 -20.29
CA SER A 29 6.76 -24.48 -20.10
C SER A 29 5.94 -24.53 -21.39
N VAL A 30 5.95 -23.45 -22.19
CA VAL A 30 5.29 -23.41 -23.52
C VAL A 30 5.85 -24.52 -24.41
N PHE A 31 7.17 -24.62 -24.48
CA PHE A 31 7.84 -25.60 -25.33
C PHE A 31 7.49 -27.03 -24.93
N ILE A 32 7.53 -27.36 -23.64
CA ILE A 32 7.23 -28.70 -23.14
C ILE A 32 5.74 -29.03 -23.30
N SER A 33 4.85 -28.10 -22.92
CA SER A 33 3.40 -28.30 -22.95
C SER A 33 2.83 -28.36 -24.37
N PHE A 34 3.53 -27.80 -25.36
CA PHE A 34 3.20 -27.99 -26.77
C PHE A 34 3.82 -29.27 -27.34
N SER A 35 5.10 -29.52 -27.07
CA SER A 35 5.86 -30.59 -27.73
C SER A 35 5.38 -31.99 -27.32
N ILE A 36 5.07 -32.21 -26.05
CA ILE A 36 4.64 -33.54 -25.57
C ILE A 36 3.29 -33.94 -26.21
N PRO A 37 2.22 -33.13 -26.15
CA PRO A 37 0.94 -33.54 -26.72
C PRO A 37 0.95 -33.57 -28.25
N TYR A 38 1.75 -32.70 -28.89
CA TYR A 38 1.85 -32.63 -30.34
C TYR A 38 2.64 -33.81 -30.94
N TYR A 39 3.85 -34.08 -30.44
CA TYR A 39 4.74 -35.09 -31.03
C TYR A 39 4.58 -36.49 -30.43
N VAL A 40 4.22 -36.62 -29.15
CA VAL A 40 4.07 -37.93 -28.49
C VAL A 40 2.64 -38.44 -28.66
N PHE A 41 1.67 -37.62 -28.26
CA PHE A 41 0.26 -38.01 -28.26
C PHE A 41 -0.47 -37.73 -29.59
N HIS A 42 0.20 -37.10 -30.56
CA HIS A 42 -0.35 -36.77 -31.87
C HIS A 42 -1.71 -36.05 -31.80
N ASN A 43 -1.92 -35.25 -30.74
CA ASN A 43 -3.20 -34.59 -30.46
C ASN A 43 -3.02 -33.07 -30.49
N PRO A 44 -3.31 -32.42 -31.63
CA PRO A 44 -3.09 -30.98 -31.80
C PRO A 44 -4.02 -30.14 -30.91
N THR A 45 -5.24 -30.62 -30.66
CA THR A 45 -6.21 -29.94 -29.80
C THR A 45 -5.73 -29.92 -28.34
N LEU A 46 -5.21 -31.06 -27.86
CA LEU A 46 -4.64 -31.16 -26.51
C LEU A 46 -3.37 -30.32 -26.37
N ALA A 47 -2.52 -30.29 -27.40
CA ALA A 47 -1.32 -29.45 -27.44
C ALA A 47 -1.65 -27.97 -27.30
N ASN A 48 -2.65 -27.49 -28.03
CA ASN A 48 -3.05 -26.09 -28.00
C ASN A 48 -3.62 -25.68 -26.63
N ASN A 49 -4.46 -26.54 -26.04
CA ASN A 49 -5.04 -26.30 -24.72
C ASN A 49 -3.98 -26.27 -23.62
N LEU A 50 -3.09 -27.27 -23.58
CA LEU A 50 -2.03 -27.36 -22.56
C LEU A 50 -0.97 -26.28 -22.73
N SER A 51 -0.59 -25.96 -23.98
CA SER A 51 0.33 -24.86 -24.29
C SER A 51 -0.23 -23.48 -23.93
N THR A 52 -1.54 -23.37 -23.66
CA THR A 52 -2.14 -22.12 -23.19
C THR A 52 -2.27 -22.11 -21.67
N ILE A 53 -2.78 -23.19 -21.07
CA ILE A 53 -3.10 -23.25 -19.64
C ILE A 53 -1.83 -23.34 -18.78
N VAL A 54 -0.89 -24.21 -19.15
CA VAL A 54 0.30 -24.48 -18.31
C VAL A 54 1.20 -23.24 -18.18
N PRO A 55 1.50 -22.47 -19.25
CA PRO A 55 2.31 -21.26 -19.12
C PRO A 55 1.67 -20.18 -18.26
N ILE A 56 0.33 -20.04 -18.27
CA ILE A 56 -0.38 -19.08 -17.41
C ILE A 56 -0.12 -19.41 -15.94
N ILE A 57 -0.25 -20.68 -15.54
CA ILE A 57 -0.02 -21.12 -14.17
C ILE A 57 1.45 -20.88 -13.79
N VAL A 58 2.39 -21.21 -14.68
CA VAL A 58 3.82 -21.00 -14.47
C VAL A 58 4.13 -19.52 -14.28
N VAL A 59 3.55 -18.62 -15.08
CA VAL A 59 3.70 -17.16 -14.92
C VAL A 59 3.24 -16.70 -13.53
N VAL A 60 2.08 -17.17 -13.06
CA VAL A 60 1.54 -16.79 -11.75
C VAL A 60 2.48 -17.23 -10.63
N ILE A 61 2.96 -18.48 -10.66
CA ILE A 61 3.86 -19.03 -9.65
C ILE A 61 5.22 -18.33 -9.71
N SER A 62 5.80 -18.18 -10.90
CA SER A 62 7.06 -17.46 -11.12
C SER A 62 7.01 -16.03 -10.62
N TYR A 63 5.90 -15.32 -10.88
CA TYR A 63 5.70 -13.96 -10.41
C TYR A 63 5.62 -13.89 -8.88
N TYR A 64 4.98 -14.88 -8.23
CA TYR A 64 4.95 -14.98 -6.77
C TYR A 64 6.37 -15.12 -6.19
N PHE A 65 7.18 -16.03 -6.74
CA PHE A 65 8.58 -16.20 -6.30
C PHE A 65 9.42 -14.96 -6.57
N PHE A 66 9.25 -14.32 -7.72
CA PHE A 66 9.94 -13.07 -8.07
C PHE A 66 9.63 -11.95 -7.06
N ASN A 67 8.36 -11.76 -6.71
CA ASN A 67 7.97 -10.77 -5.71
C ASN A 67 8.53 -11.11 -4.32
N ARG A 68 8.51 -12.39 -3.93
CA ARG A 68 9.09 -12.82 -2.66
C ARG A 68 10.60 -12.57 -2.60
N TYR A 69 11.31 -12.81 -3.71
CA TYR A 69 12.73 -12.53 -3.84
C TYR A 69 13.04 -11.02 -3.75
N LEU A 70 12.24 -10.17 -4.40
CA LEU A 70 12.39 -8.73 -4.29
C LEU A 70 12.21 -8.25 -2.84
N LEU A 71 11.21 -8.79 -2.14
CA LEU A 71 10.96 -8.46 -0.73
C LEU A 71 12.09 -8.94 0.20
N SER A 72 12.60 -10.16 0.02
CA SER A 72 13.68 -10.69 0.87
C SER A 72 14.99 -9.92 0.74
N HIS A 73 15.22 -9.26 -0.40
CA HIS A 73 16.40 -8.44 -0.65
C HIS A 73 16.13 -6.94 -0.53
N ASN A 74 15.00 -6.51 0.05
CA ASN A 74 14.60 -5.10 0.18
C ASN A 74 14.66 -4.32 -1.16
N MET A 75 14.42 -5.00 -2.28
CA MET A 75 14.45 -4.42 -3.62
C MET A 75 13.07 -3.93 -4.02
N ILE A 76 12.95 -2.67 -4.41
CA ILE A 76 11.69 -2.09 -4.90
C ILE A 76 11.70 -2.12 -6.43
N SER A 77 10.67 -2.72 -7.04
CA SER A 77 10.48 -2.71 -8.49
C SER A 77 10.45 -1.26 -9.02
N PRO A 78 11.08 -0.99 -10.18
CA PRO A 78 11.14 0.35 -10.75
C PRO A 78 9.76 0.86 -11.21
N PHE A 79 8.81 -0.06 -11.41
CA PHE A 79 7.42 0.21 -11.81
C PHE A 79 6.46 0.35 -10.64
N THR A 80 6.88 -0.01 -9.43
CA THR A 80 6.10 0.31 -8.24
C THR A 80 6.14 1.83 -8.10
N ARG A 81 5.04 2.51 -8.48
CA ARG A 81 4.84 3.91 -8.06
C ARG A 81 5.06 3.91 -6.56
N ARG A 82 6.03 4.68 -6.07
CA ARG A 82 6.05 5.04 -4.65
C ARG A 82 4.61 5.41 -4.34
N ARG A 83 3.91 4.63 -3.51
CA ARG A 83 2.92 5.26 -2.65
C ARG A 83 3.73 6.39 -2.04
N LYS A 84 3.48 7.64 -2.45
CA LYS A 84 4.09 8.78 -1.77
C LYS A 84 3.73 8.52 -0.33
N THR A 85 4.70 8.03 0.44
CA THR A 85 4.62 8.01 1.89
C THR A 85 4.72 9.48 2.20
N ILE A 86 3.57 10.15 2.08
CA ILE A 86 3.42 11.47 2.62
C ILE A 86 3.72 11.24 4.08
N THR A 87 4.88 11.70 4.50
CA THR A 87 5.23 11.73 5.91
C THR A 87 4.19 12.63 6.54
N ILE A 88 3.20 12.00 7.15
CA ILE A 88 2.18 12.67 7.94
C ILE A 88 2.89 13.13 9.20
N LEU A 89 3.59 14.26 9.08
CA LEU A 89 4.23 14.97 10.17
C LEU A 89 3.52 16.31 10.24
N PRO A 90 2.56 16.47 11.17
CA PRO A 90 1.85 17.73 11.34
C PRO A 90 2.80 18.91 11.56
N ASP A 91 3.96 18.65 12.17
CA ASP A 91 4.99 19.66 12.47
C ASP A 91 5.91 19.97 11.28
N SER A 92 5.79 19.25 10.16
CA SER A 92 6.66 19.45 8.99
C SER A 92 6.41 20.78 8.27
N GLY A 93 5.27 21.43 8.53
CA GLY A 93 4.85 22.67 7.88
C GLY A 93 4.58 22.54 6.37
N LYS A 94 4.71 21.34 5.80
CA LYS A 94 4.44 21.08 4.38
C LYS A 94 2.98 20.69 4.20
N PRO A 95 2.20 21.42 3.39
CA PRO A 95 0.82 21.05 3.15
C PRO A 95 0.72 19.78 2.29
N ILE A 96 -0.37 19.06 2.49
CA ILE A 96 -0.80 17.89 1.74
C ILE A 96 -1.88 18.35 0.75
N ASP A 97 -1.75 17.90 -0.50
CA ASP A 97 -2.74 18.17 -1.55
C ASP A 97 -4.13 17.67 -1.12
N GLU A 98 -5.13 18.55 -1.16
CA GLU A 98 -6.51 18.23 -0.79
C GLU A 98 -7.08 17.09 -1.66
N LYS A 99 -6.67 17.01 -2.93
CA LYS A 99 -7.09 15.94 -3.83
C LYS A 99 -6.64 14.57 -3.33
N TYR A 100 -5.49 14.53 -2.65
CA TYR A 100 -4.98 13.32 -2.00
C TYR A 100 -5.81 12.98 -0.76
N ILE A 101 -6.09 13.95 0.12
CA ILE A 101 -6.91 13.72 1.32
C ILE A 101 -8.31 13.19 0.93
N ARG A 102 -8.96 13.80 -0.06
CA ARG A 102 -10.28 13.34 -0.56
C ARG A 102 -10.25 11.91 -1.08
N SER A 103 -9.14 11.46 -1.66
CA SER A 103 -9.00 10.06 -2.10
C SER A 103 -8.95 9.08 -0.92
N PHE A 104 -8.40 9.50 0.22
CA PHE A 104 -8.42 8.72 1.46
C PHE A 104 -9.80 8.67 2.08
N GLU A 105 -10.54 9.79 2.06
CA GLU A 105 -11.93 9.85 2.52
C GLU A 105 -12.85 8.96 1.68
N ALA A 106 -12.74 9.03 0.34
CA ALA A 106 -13.48 8.15 -0.55
C ALA A 106 -13.13 6.67 -0.30
N GLY A 107 -11.88 6.41 0.10
CA GLY A 107 -11.38 5.09 0.47
C GLY A 107 -11.93 4.56 1.80
N LEU A 108 -12.50 5.41 2.66
CA LEU A 108 -12.89 5.05 4.03
C LEU A 108 -14.02 4.00 4.06
N ASN A 109 -14.98 4.11 3.14
CA ASN A 109 -16.13 3.21 3.05
C ASN A 109 -15.75 1.74 2.81
N PHE A 110 -14.61 1.48 2.17
CA PHE A 110 -14.14 0.11 1.94
C PHE A 110 -13.71 -0.62 3.22
N TYR A 111 -13.33 0.13 4.24
CA TYR A 111 -12.80 -0.42 5.48
C TYR A 111 -13.81 -0.44 6.61
N LYS A 112 -15.06 0.00 6.37
CA LYS A 112 -16.11 0.06 7.41
C LYS A 112 -16.36 -1.28 8.12
N ASN A 113 -16.11 -2.40 7.43
CA ASN A 113 -16.25 -3.75 8.00
C ASN A 113 -15.04 -4.18 8.84
N ASP A 114 -13.86 -3.57 8.65
CA ASP A 114 -12.65 -3.81 9.44
C ASP A 114 -12.44 -2.63 10.39
N SER A 115 -12.93 -2.77 11.61
CA SER A 115 -12.89 -1.69 12.60
C SER A 115 -11.47 -1.22 12.93
N ASN A 116 -10.46 -2.11 12.88
CA ASN A 116 -9.10 -1.71 13.18
C ASN A 116 -8.50 -0.85 12.05
N GLU A 117 -8.66 -1.28 10.81
CA GLU A 117 -8.17 -0.52 9.65
C GLU A 117 -8.99 0.77 9.42
N TYR A 118 -10.28 0.75 9.77
CA TYR A 118 -11.14 1.93 9.73
C TYR A 118 -10.68 3.02 10.70
N VAL A 119 -10.50 2.68 11.99
CA VAL A 119 -10.00 3.61 13.01
C VAL A 119 -8.63 4.16 12.63
N LYS A 120 -7.74 3.29 12.15
CA LYS A 120 -6.41 3.69 11.67
C LYS A 120 -6.48 4.75 10.57
N ARG A 121 -7.41 4.58 9.62
CA ARG A 121 -7.59 5.54 8.51
C ARG A 121 -8.21 6.84 8.95
N LEU A 122 -9.19 6.81 9.86
CA LEU A 122 -9.76 8.02 10.45
C LEU A 122 -8.67 8.87 11.11
N ALA A 123 -7.81 8.26 11.94
CA ALA A 123 -6.72 8.98 12.58
C ALA A 123 -5.65 9.47 11.58
N MET A 124 -5.34 8.72 10.52
CA MET A 124 -4.46 9.20 9.45
C MET A 124 -5.03 10.43 8.73
N ILE A 125 -6.31 10.42 8.38
CA ILE A 125 -6.98 11.55 7.73
C ILE A 125 -7.01 12.76 8.67
N GLY A 126 -7.30 12.55 9.95
CA GLY A 126 -7.25 13.60 10.97
C GLY A 126 -5.85 14.26 11.04
N LEU A 127 -4.79 13.46 11.06
CA LEU A 127 -3.42 13.99 11.06
C LEU A 127 -3.08 14.75 9.76
N MET A 128 -3.58 14.31 8.59
CA MET A 128 -3.38 15.03 7.33
C MET A 128 -4.07 16.40 7.34
N TYR A 129 -5.31 16.46 7.85
CA TYR A 129 -6.02 17.72 8.02
C TYR A 129 -5.33 18.64 9.03
N LEU A 130 -4.83 18.09 10.14
CA LEU A 130 -4.08 18.85 11.14
C LEU A 130 -2.81 19.45 10.53
N GLN A 131 -2.08 18.68 9.72
CA GLN A 131 -0.90 19.15 8.99
C GLN A 131 -1.25 20.33 8.07
N ASN A 132 -2.36 20.26 7.35
CA ASN A 132 -2.84 21.38 6.52
C ASN A 132 -3.27 22.59 7.35
N ALA A 133 -3.89 22.37 8.51
CA ALA A 133 -4.25 23.45 9.43
C ALA A 133 -3.00 24.21 9.89
N ILE A 134 -1.96 23.49 10.29
CA ILE A 134 -0.68 24.07 10.76
C ILE A 134 0.05 24.80 9.62
N ALA A 135 0.07 24.21 8.43
CA ALA A 135 0.76 24.76 7.26
C ALA A 135 0.09 26.05 6.74
N TYR A 136 -1.24 26.06 6.67
CA TYR A 136 -2.01 27.21 6.16
C TYR A 136 -2.48 28.18 7.23
N GLY A 137 -2.35 27.84 8.52
CA GLY A 137 -2.95 28.62 9.61
C GLY A 137 -4.48 28.65 9.56
N ASN A 138 -5.12 27.64 8.96
CA ASN A 138 -6.57 27.63 8.73
C ASN A 138 -7.31 26.78 9.78
N LYS A 139 -8.23 27.42 10.51
CA LYS A 139 -9.06 26.80 11.55
C LYS A 139 -10.00 25.72 11.00
N ASP A 140 -10.49 25.83 9.77
CA ASP A 140 -11.43 24.87 9.19
C ASP A 140 -10.81 23.47 9.07
N TYR A 141 -9.54 23.42 8.66
CA TYR A 141 -8.79 22.16 8.60
C TYR A 141 -8.54 21.60 10.01
N TYR A 142 -8.33 22.45 11.01
CA TYR A 142 -8.20 22.01 12.41
C TYR A 142 -9.51 21.41 12.92
N LEU A 143 -10.65 22.05 12.66
CA LEU A 143 -11.97 21.54 13.05
C LEU A 143 -12.27 20.20 12.38
N LYS A 144 -11.91 20.04 11.10
CA LYS A 144 -12.00 18.74 10.41
C LYS A 144 -11.13 17.68 11.07
N ALA A 145 -9.87 18.00 11.41
CA ALA A 145 -8.99 17.06 12.09
C ALA A 145 -9.60 16.55 13.40
N ARG A 146 -10.24 17.44 14.17
CA ARG A 146 -10.95 17.10 15.41
C ARG A 146 -12.21 16.25 15.18
N ASP A 147 -12.98 16.54 14.14
CA ASP A 147 -14.13 15.69 13.76
C ASP A 147 -13.69 14.25 13.42
N TYR A 148 -12.56 14.10 12.72
CA TYR A 148 -11.96 12.78 12.45
C TYR A 148 -11.42 12.09 13.71
N LEU A 149 -10.87 12.85 14.67
CA LEU A 149 -10.49 12.31 15.98
C LEU A 149 -11.71 11.77 16.72
N TYR A 150 -12.79 12.55 16.82
CA TYR A 150 -14.03 12.15 17.49
C TYR A 150 -14.59 10.85 16.91
N LYS A 151 -14.66 10.75 15.58
CA LYS A 151 -15.08 9.52 14.88
C LYS A 151 -14.17 8.34 15.18
N ALA A 152 -12.85 8.57 15.27
CA ALA A 152 -11.89 7.50 15.58
C ALA A 152 -12.04 6.99 17.02
N GLU A 153 -12.25 7.90 17.98
CA GLU A 153 -12.48 7.57 19.39
C GLU A 153 -13.83 6.85 19.59
N GLU A 154 -14.89 7.32 18.93
CA GLU A 154 -16.22 6.69 18.94
C GLU A 154 -16.15 5.26 18.42
N GLU A 155 -15.51 5.05 17.26
CA GLU A 155 -15.36 3.72 16.65
C GLU A 155 -14.41 2.80 17.42
N MET A 156 -13.45 3.37 18.14
CA MET A 156 -12.56 2.61 19.03
C MET A 156 -13.28 2.18 20.31
N ASN A 157 -14.30 2.92 20.76
CA ASN A 157 -15.02 2.62 21.98
C ASN A 157 -15.84 1.32 21.84
N GLY A 158 -15.53 0.33 22.68
CA GLY A 158 -16.18 -0.98 22.66
C GLY A 158 -15.68 -1.96 21.59
N LYS A 159 -14.61 -1.64 20.85
CA LYS A 159 -14.01 -2.53 19.84
C LYS A 159 -12.57 -2.93 20.20
N ASN A 160 -12.19 -4.14 19.82
CA ASN A 160 -10.79 -4.60 19.93
C ASN A 160 -9.95 -4.02 18.80
N VAL A 161 -9.28 -2.92 19.09
CA VAL A 161 -8.37 -2.22 18.18
C VAL A 161 -6.92 -2.54 18.58
N THR A 162 -6.03 -2.71 17.60
CA THR A 162 -4.62 -3.02 17.86
C THR A 162 -3.90 -1.89 18.60
N PHE A 163 -2.84 -2.23 19.35
CA PHE A 163 -2.03 -1.26 20.09
C PHE A 163 -1.47 -0.16 19.18
N GLU A 164 -0.98 -0.51 17.98
CA GLU A 164 -0.46 0.46 17.01
C GLU A 164 -1.51 1.48 16.57
N THR A 165 -2.74 1.02 16.31
CA THR A 165 -3.84 1.91 15.92
C THR A 165 -4.27 2.81 17.08
N ARG A 166 -4.30 2.30 18.31
CA ARG A 166 -4.58 3.12 19.50
C ARG A 166 -3.53 4.21 19.68
N LEU A 167 -2.25 3.87 19.56
CA LEU A 167 -1.14 4.83 19.62
C LEU A 167 -1.27 5.93 18.55
N LEU A 168 -1.77 5.59 17.37
CA LEU A 168 -2.00 6.56 16.30
C LEU A 168 -3.12 7.55 16.66
N VAL A 169 -4.21 7.08 17.25
CA VAL A 169 -5.32 7.92 17.75
C VAL A 169 -4.83 8.82 18.89
N ASP A 170 -4.10 8.26 19.86
CA ASP A 170 -3.54 9.00 20.99
C ASP A 170 -2.56 10.10 20.51
N ASN A 171 -1.74 9.80 19.50
CA ASN A 171 -0.85 10.77 18.88
C ASN A 171 -1.63 11.91 18.19
N LEU A 172 -2.72 11.60 17.47
CA LEU A 172 -3.59 12.63 16.90
C LEU A 172 -4.21 13.51 18.00
N SER A 173 -4.74 12.88 19.05
CA SER A 173 -5.34 13.57 20.21
C SER A 173 -4.34 14.52 20.88
N SER A 174 -3.14 14.02 21.19
CA SER A 174 -2.05 14.81 21.78
C SER A 174 -1.64 16.00 20.89
N LYS A 175 -1.56 15.81 19.57
CA LYS A 175 -1.22 16.90 18.65
C LYS A 175 -2.34 17.93 18.53
N ILE A 176 -3.61 17.50 18.49
CA ILE A 176 -4.74 18.43 18.47
C ILE A 176 -4.71 19.30 19.74
N GLU A 177 -4.50 18.69 20.91
CA GLU A 177 -4.40 19.43 22.16
C GLU A 177 -3.24 20.43 22.16
N THR A 178 -2.09 20.03 21.62
CA THR A 178 -0.90 20.91 21.47
C THR A 178 -1.21 22.18 20.67
N TYR A 179 -2.04 22.07 19.63
CA TYR A 179 -2.38 23.18 18.75
C TYR A 179 -3.72 23.87 19.08
N LYS A 180 -4.44 23.42 20.11
CA LYS A 180 -5.76 23.93 20.53
C LYS A 180 -5.81 25.45 20.66
N TYR A 181 -4.85 26.03 21.38
CA TYR A 181 -4.77 27.48 21.59
C TYR A 181 -4.46 28.27 20.32
N ARG A 182 -3.69 27.68 19.39
CA ARG A 182 -3.30 28.33 18.14
C ARG A 182 -4.51 28.61 17.23
N PHE A 183 -5.53 27.75 17.31
CA PHE A 183 -6.76 27.88 16.52
C PHE A 183 -7.95 28.42 17.33
N GLY A 184 -7.68 28.97 18.51
CA GLY A 184 -8.67 29.71 19.31
C GLY A 184 -9.69 28.83 20.02
N GLU A 185 -9.33 27.59 20.36
CA GLU A 185 -10.12 26.75 21.25
C GLU A 185 -9.67 26.93 22.70
N ARG A 186 -10.64 27.10 23.60
CA ARG A 186 -10.45 27.21 25.05
C ARG A 186 -11.02 25.97 25.71
#